data_AF-A0A496AEN9-F1
#
_entry.id   AF-A0A496AEN9-F1
#
_cell.length_a   1.000
_cell.length_b   1.000
_cell.length_c   1.000
_cell.angle_alpha   90.00
_cell.angle_beta   90.00
_cell.angle_gamma   90.00
#
_symmetry.space_group_name_H-M   'P 1'
#
loop_
_entity.id
_entity.type
_entity.pdbx_description
1 polymer ?
#
loop_
_entity_poly.entity_id
_entity_poly.type
_entity_poly.pdbx_seq_one_letter_code
_entity_poly.pdbx_strand_id
1 'polypeptide(L)'
;MMDKFWTRWVVGGIVMLLIVAGACYLWYHYDTAPYRREAAKTEAFARQWEKDQKAQQKRSTETEQATDGTPVESDTQSAVKPINKITGAETDTSTDETTNPVTATPQKTDNAEVRVSPHGFGPYPEVPEGAPLNPFHGNETRDMELLKRVVVKAWNEGERFEGAVIRGETGKVYLNYPNVIYVTYSEDIDEETGEATVSISGIVAGPSLSEEVGRSVLKGNIPAGYTLIDYDKAGIVPSEYLNLTE
;
A
#
# COMPACT_ATOMS: atom_id res chain seq x y z
N MET A 1 57.18 24.55 -30.73
CA MET A 1 57.03 24.78 -29.26
C MET A 1 55.59 24.55 -28.79
N MET A 2 54.58 24.71 -29.66
CA MET A 2 53.16 24.43 -29.36
C MET A 2 52.85 22.93 -29.12
N ASP A 3 53.57 22.00 -29.77
CA ASP A 3 53.26 20.56 -29.66
C ASP A 3 53.44 19.99 -28.26
N LYS A 4 54.45 20.47 -27.51
CA LYS A 4 54.72 20.03 -26.13
C LYS A 4 53.64 20.48 -25.15
N PHE A 5 52.96 21.59 -25.43
CA PHE A 5 51.83 22.05 -24.61
C PHE A 5 50.62 21.16 -24.83
N TRP A 6 50.29 20.87 -26.10
CA TRP A 6 49.14 20.05 -26.46
C TRP A 6 49.23 18.62 -25.90
N THR A 7 50.40 17.97 -26.01
CA THR A 7 50.60 16.62 -25.48
C THR A 7 50.38 16.55 -23.96
N ARG A 8 50.78 17.59 -23.20
CA ARG A 8 50.59 17.62 -21.74
C ARG A 8 49.13 17.73 -21.34
N TRP A 9 48.34 18.53 -22.06
CA TRP A 9 46.90 18.68 -21.80
C TRP A 9 46.13 17.42 -22.16
N VAL A 10 46.47 16.77 -23.28
CA VAL A 10 45.84 15.51 -23.68
C VAL A 10 46.12 14.40 -22.68
N VAL A 11 47.37 14.24 -22.23
CA VAL A 11 47.74 13.25 -21.21
C VAL A 11 47.03 13.54 -19.88
N GLY A 12 46.98 14.81 -19.45
CA GLY A 12 46.25 15.20 -18.24
C GLY A 12 44.76 14.87 -18.32
N GLY A 13 44.13 15.13 -19.46
CA GLY A 13 42.72 14.79 -19.69
C GLY A 13 42.46 13.29 -19.60
N ILE A 14 43.31 12.45 -20.19
CA ILE A 14 43.18 10.99 -20.14
C ILE A 14 43.31 10.49 -18.68
N VAL A 15 44.29 10.99 -17.92
CA VAL A 15 44.48 10.60 -16.51
C VAL A 15 43.27 11.01 -15.66
N MET A 16 42.73 12.22 -15.86
CA MET A 16 41.53 12.67 -15.17
C MET A 16 40.32 11.78 -15.50
N LEU A 17 40.17 11.36 -16.76
CA LEU A 17 39.09 10.47 -17.20
C LEU A 17 39.19 9.10 -16.52
N LEU A 18 40.40 8.55 -16.38
CA LEU A 18 40.62 7.29 -15.65
C LEU A 18 40.26 7.40 -14.17
N ILE A 19 40.57 8.53 -13.52
CA ILE A 19 40.21 8.76 -12.10
C ILE A 19 38.69 8.84 -11.94
N VAL A 20 38.01 9.58 -12.83
CA VAL A 20 36.54 9.70 -12.80
C VAL A 20 35.88 8.35 -13.06
N ALA A 21 36.37 7.59 -14.05
CA ALA A 21 35.86 6.25 -14.32
C ALA A 21 36.06 5.31 -13.12
N GLY A 22 37.21 5.38 -12.46
CA GLY A 22 37.48 4.62 -11.23
C GLY A 22 36.55 5.00 -10.09
N ALA A 23 36.31 6.29 -9.88
CA ALA A 23 35.37 6.78 -8.86
C ALA A 23 33.93 6.34 -9.14
N CYS A 24 33.47 6.42 -10.39
CA CYS A 24 32.16 5.93 -10.81
C CYS A 24 32.04 4.41 -10.60
N TYR A 25 33.08 3.65 -10.93
CA TYR A 25 33.10 2.21 -10.71
C TYR A 25 33.02 1.86 -9.23
N LEU A 26 33.79 2.57 -8.39
CA LEU A 26 33.81 2.34 -6.94
C LEU A 26 32.47 2.74 -6.29
N TRP A 27 31.89 3.87 -6.70
CA TRP A 27 30.54 4.27 -6.30
C TRP A 27 29.54 3.19 -6.69
N TYR A 28 29.52 2.79 -7.96
CA TYR A 28 28.60 1.76 -8.44
C TYR A 28 28.71 0.48 -7.62
N HIS A 29 29.93 0.04 -7.30
CA HIS A 29 30.14 -1.16 -6.49
C HIS A 29 29.69 -0.99 -5.04
N TYR A 30 29.89 0.19 -4.44
CA TYR A 30 29.48 0.50 -3.07
C TYR A 30 27.95 0.62 -2.95
N ASP A 31 27.34 1.31 -3.91
CA ASP A 31 25.90 1.54 -3.96
C ASP A 31 25.12 0.29 -4.35
N THR A 32 25.69 -0.59 -5.20
CA THR A 32 25.06 -1.88 -5.56
C THR A 32 25.33 -3.02 -4.56
N ALA A 33 26.29 -2.88 -3.65
CA ALA A 33 26.58 -3.87 -2.62
C ALA A 33 25.38 -4.19 -1.69
N PRO A 34 24.61 -3.21 -1.17
CA PRO A 34 23.42 -3.51 -0.36
C PRO A 34 22.34 -4.26 -1.16
N TYR A 35 22.03 -3.82 -2.38
CA TYR A 35 21.01 -4.46 -3.22
C TYR A 35 21.34 -5.92 -3.59
N ARG A 36 22.64 -6.25 -3.78
CA ARG A 36 23.06 -7.64 -4.02
C ARG A 36 22.87 -8.54 -2.79
N ARG A 37 23.04 -7.99 -1.59
CA ARG A 37 22.79 -8.74 -0.34
C ARG A 37 21.31 -8.98 -0.13
N GLU A 38 20.47 -8.01 -0.46
CA GLU A 38 19.01 -8.16 -0.40
C GLU A 38 18.53 -9.18 -1.43
N ALA A 39 18.98 -9.10 -2.69
CA ALA A 39 18.64 -10.09 -3.71
C ALA A 39 19.06 -11.52 -3.33
N ALA A 40 20.27 -11.69 -2.76
CA ALA A 40 20.73 -13.00 -2.29
C ALA A 40 19.92 -13.54 -1.09
N LYS A 41 19.46 -12.65 -0.19
CA LYS A 41 18.56 -13.04 0.91
C LYS A 41 17.20 -13.46 0.40
N THR A 42 16.64 -12.74 -0.58
CA THR A 42 15.35 -13.08 -1.20
C THR A 42 15.41 -14.42 -1.95
N GLU A 43 16.51 -14.70 -2.67
CA GLU A 43 16.71 -16.01 -3.31
C GLU A 43 16.84 -17.15 -2.29
N ALA A 44 17.55 -16.93 -1.18
CA ALA A 44 17.67 -17.92 -0.11
C ALA A 44 16.31 -18.19 0.55
N PHE A 45 15.52 -17.15 0.79
CA PHE A 45 14.17 -17.26 1.35
C PHE A 45 13.22 -17.98 0.41
N ALA A 46 13.24 -17.66 -0.89
CA ALA A 46 12.43 -18.34 -1.90
C ALA A 46 12.76 -19.85 -2.00
N ARG A 47 14.05 -20.21 -1.93
CA ARG A 47 14.47 -21.63 -1.92
C ARG A 47 14.07 -22.37 -0.66
N GLN A 48 14.02 -21.69 0.48
CA GLN A 48 13.58 -22.27 1.75
C GLN A 48 12.07 -22.48 1.75
N TRP A 49 11.31 -21.49 1.29
CA TRP A 49 9.87 -21.58 1.08
C TRP A 49 9.48 -22.75 0.16
N GLU A 50 10.20 -22.95 -0.95
CA GLU A 50 9.94 -24.06 -1.87
C GLU A 50 10.19 -25.44 -1.22
N LYS A 51 11.18 -25.55 -0.33
CA LYS A 51 11.44 -26.78 0.43
C LYS A 51 10.35 -27.06 1.45
N ASP A 52 9.88 -26.03 2.14
CA ASP A 52 8.84 -26.15 3.17
C ASP A 52 7.48 -26.51 2.55
N GLN A 53 7.13 -25.94 1.38
CA GLN A 53 5.95 -26.35 0.63
C GLN A 53 6.02 -27.82 0.19
N LYS A 54 7.16 -28.27 -0.35
CA LYS A 54 7.36 -29.67 -0.74
C LYS A 54 7.30 -30.63 0.45
N ALA A 55 7.71 -30.19 1.64
CA ALA A 55 7.61 -30.97 2.88
C ALA A 55 6.15 -31.06 3.38
N GLN A 56 5.39 -29.95 3.33
CA GLN A 56 3.97 -29.94 3.68
C GLN A 56 3.13 -30.81 2.74
N GLN A 57 3.36 -30.72 1.42
CA GLN A 57 2.61 -31.50 0.45
C GLN A 57 2.78 -33.02 0.65
N LYS A 58 3.99 -33.47 1.02
CA LYS A 58 4.25 -34.88 1.37
C LYS A 58 3.56 -35.32 2.67
N ARG A 59 3.45 -34.43 3.66
CA ARG A 59 2.80 -34.73 4.94
C ARG A 59 1.27 -34.86 4.80
N SER A 60 0.67 -34.10 3.88
CA SER A 60 -0.77 -34.17 3.59
C SER A 60 -1.17 -35.43 2.82
N THR A 61 -0.27 -36.03 2.02
CA THR A 61 -0.60 -37.27 1.28
C THR A 61 -0.58 -38.53 2.15
N GLU A 62 0.02 -38.47 3.34
CA GLU A 62 0.19 -39.63 4.23
C GLU A 62 -0.90 -39.72 5.34
N THR A 63 -1.79 -38.72 5.43
CA THR A 63 -2.84 -38.65 6.49
C THR A 63 -4.25 -39.01 5.99
N GLU A 64 -4.48 -39.21 4.69
CA GLU A 64 -5.82 -39.55 4.13
C GLU A 64 -6.18 -41.05 4.19
N GLN A 65 -5.45 -41.87 4.94
CA GLN A 65 -5.76 -43.30 5.08
C GLN A 65 -5.95 -43.75 6.52
N ALA A 66 -6.78 -43.04 7.30
CA ALA A 66 -7.45 -43.65 8.46
C ALA A 66 -8.65 -42.84 8.96
N THR A 67 -9.78 -43.55 9.05
CA THR A 67 -10.92 -43.36 9.96
C THR A 67 -12.19 -42.76 9.36
N ASP A 68 -13.03 -43.71 8.95
CA ASP A 68 -14.48 -43.65 8.76
C ASP A 68 -15.18 -43.65 10.14
N GLY A 69 -16.24 -42.86 10.32
CA GLY A 69 -17.13 -43.00 11.49
C GLY A 69 -17.83 -41.75 12.07
N THR A 70 -19.02 -41.46 11.51
CA THR A 70 -20.27 -41.06 12.22
C THR A 70 -20.49 -39.57 12.60
N PRO A 71 -21.74 -39.04 12.45
CA PRO A 71 -22.02 -37.60 12.36
C PRO A 71 -22.49 -36.99 13.68
N VAL A 72 -22.29 -35.67 13.83
CA VAL A 72 -22.90 -34.86 14.89
C VAL A 72 -23.46 -33.57 14.29
N GLU A 73 -24.77 -33.41 14.43
CA GLU A 73 -25.50 -32.14 14.31
C GLU A 73 -25.11 -31.19 15.44
N SER A 74 -24.91 -29.90 15.16
CA SER A 74 -25.60 -28.79 15.84
C SER A 74 -24.96 -27.44 15.55
N ASP A 75 -25.84 -26.52 15.19
CA ASP A 75 -25.94 -25.11 15.57
C ASP A 75 -24.79 -24.12 15.32
N THR A 76 -25.14 -23.16 14.44
CA THR A 76 -25.23 -21.72 14.75
C THR A 76 -23.95 -21.03 15.24
N GLN A 77 -23.40 -20.10 14.45
CA GLN A 77 -23.73 -18.67 14.53
C GLN A 77 -22.74 -17.83 13.70
N SER A 78 -23.29 -17.06 12.78
CA SER A 78 -22.59 -16.06 11.96
C SER A 78 -22.01 -14.96 12.87
N ALA A 79 -20.69 -14.84 12.92
CA ALA A 79 -20.01 -13.75 13.63
C ALA A 79 -19.99 -12.49 12.75
N VAL A 80 -21.10 -11.75 12.80
CA VAL A 80 -21.19 -10.35 12.37
C VAL A 80 -20.27 -9.51 13.25
N LYS A 81 -19.31 -8.80 12.64
CA LYS A 81 -18.53 -7.76 13.33
C LYS A 81 -19.47 -6.63 13.80
N PRO A 82 -19.32 -6.13 15.04
CA PRO A 82 -20.19 -5.08 15.56
C PRO A 82 -19.83 -3.72 14.96
N ILE A 83 -20.76 -3.13 14.22
CA ILE A 83 -20.76 -1.70 13.91
C ILE A 83 -21.26 -0.98 15.15
N ASN A 84 -20.36 -0.25 15.81
CA ASN A 84 -20.74 0.70 16.86
C ASN A 84 -21.61 1.80 16.24
N LYS A 85 -22.91 1.70 16.51
CA LYS A 85 -23.93 2.72 16.26
C LYS A 85 -23.82 3.77 17.36
N ILE A 86 -23.30 4.96 17.04
CA ILE A 86 -23.48 6.14 17.89
C ILE A 86 -24.78 6.80 17.48
N THR A 87 -25.77 6.65 18.36
CA THR A 87 -27.04 7.37 18.35
C THR A 87 -26.87 8.68 19.12
N GLY A 88 -27.34 9.79 18.54
CA GLY A 88 -27.97 10.88 19.29
C GLY A 88 -27.23 12.22 19.33
N ALA A 89 -27.69 13.15 18.49
CA ALA A 89 -28.13 14.47 18.96
C ALA A 89 -28.98 15.12 17.86
N GLU A 90 -30.30 15.08 18.06
CA GLU A 90 -31.27 15.92 17.38
C GLU A 90 -31.03 17.39 17.77
N THR A 91 -31.07 18.30 16.80
CA THR A 91 -31.49 19.69 17.03
C THR A 91 -32.13 20.20 15.74
N ASP A 92 -33.45 20.13 15.72
CA ASP A 92 -34.29 20.94 14.84
C ASP A 92 -34.14 22.42 15.17
N THR A 93 -34.19 23.29 14.15
CA THR A 93 -35.18 24.38 14.00
C THR A 93 -34.74 25.35 12.88
N SER A 94 -35.51 25.37 11.78
CA SER A 94 -36.08 26.51 11.01
C SER A 94 -35.26 27.81 10.84
N THR A 95 -35.28 28.60 9.76
CA THR A 95 -36.06 28.76 8.51
C THR A 95 -35.40 29.96 7.79
N ASP A 96 -35.23 29.94 6.47
CA ASP A 96 -35.85 30.94 5.57
C ASP A 96 -35.46 30.75 4.10
N GLU A 97 -36.48 30.86 3.26
CA GLU A 97 -36.47 30.78 1.81
C GLU A 97 -35.77 31.98 1.18
N THR A 98 -34.94 31.75 0.16
CA THR A 98 -34.77 32.71 -0.94
C THR A 98 -34.57 31.91 -2.23
N THR A 99 -35.70 31.69 -2.90
CA THR A 99 -35.83 31.01 -4.18
C THR A 99 -35.38 31.94 -5.31
N ASN A 100 -34.18 31.70 -5.86
CA ASN A 100 -33.80 32.22 -7.17
C ASN A 100 -33.95 31.09 -8.20
N PRO A 101 -34.75 31.24 -9.27
CA PRO A 101 -34.85 30.23 -10.31
C PRO A 101 -33.60 30.31 -11.18
N VAL A 102 -32.56 29.55 -10.81
CA VAL A 102 -31.48 29.25 -11.75
C VAL A 102 -32.08 28.32 -12.79
N THR A 103 -32.14 28.80 -14.02
CA THR A 103 -32.47 28.02 -15.21
C THR A 103 -31.50 26.85 -15.29
N ALA A 104 -31.90 25.71 -14.75
CA ALA A 104 -31.24 24.44 -14.96
C ALA A 104 -31.41 24.09 -16.43
N THR A 105 -30.43 24.46 -17.24
CA THR A 105 -30.21 23.84 -18.54
C THR A 105 -30.18 22.33 -18.29
N PRO A 106 -31.08 21.54 -18.89
CA PRO A 106 -30.99 20.09 -18.78
C PRO A 106 -29.66 19.70 -19.42
N GLN A 107 -28.67 19.39 -18.59
CA GLN A 107 -27.43 18.80 -19.03
C GLN A 107 -27.81 17.43 -19.56
N LYS A 108 -27.98 17.39 -20.88
CA LYS A 108 -28.26 16.21 -21.68
C LYS A 108 -27.31 15.11 -21.19
N THR A 109 -27.87 14.15 -20.46
CA THR A 109 -27.21 12.89 -20.13
C THR A 109 -27.05 12.16 -21.47
N ASP A 110 -26.01 12.53 -22.22
CA ASP A 110 -25.51 11.69 -23.30
C ASP A 110 -25.32 10.32 -22.68
N ASN A 111 -25.88 9.29 -23.31
CA ASN A 111 -25.70 7.89 -22.95
C ASN A 111 -24.21 7.67 -22.69
N ALA A 112 -23.82 7.66 -21.41
CA ALA A 112 -22.45 7.42 -21.01
C ALA A 112 -22.19 5.97 -21.40
N GLU A 113 -21.50 5.79 -22.52
CA GLU A 113 -21.02 4.49 -22.96
C GLU A 113 -20.36 3.83 -21.76
N VAL A 114 -20.95 2.73 -21.28
CA VAL A 114 -20.52 2.05 -20.07
C VAL A 114 -19.09 1.58 -20.30
N ARG A 115 -18.13 2.35 -19.79
CA ARG A 115 -16.72 2.06 -20.00
C ARG A 115 -16.38 0.81 -19.21
N VAL A 116 -15.76 -0.16 -19.89
CA VAL A 116 -15.33 -1.43 -19.31
C VAL A 116 -13.83 -1.41 -19.09
N SER A 117 -13.38 -2.07 -18.02
CA SER A 117 -11.97 -2.30 -17.73
C SER A 117 -11.25 -2.99 -18.89
N PRO A 118 -10.08 -2.50 -19.34
CA PRO A 118 -9.21 -3.27 -20.23
C PRO A 118 -8.55 -4.47 -19.52
N HIS A 119 -8.60 -4.53 -18.19
CA HIS A 119 -7.96 -5.57 -17.36
C HIS A 119 -8.93 -6.66 -16.89
N GLY A 120 -10.18 -6.65 -17.37
CA GLY A 120 -11.17 -7.68 -17.05
C GLY A 120 -11.96 -7.48 -15.75
N PHE A 121 -11.81 -6.35 -15.06
CA PHE A 121 -12.54 -6.05 -13.81
C PHE A 121 -14.01 -5.63 -14.00
N GLY A 122 -14.55 -5.76 -15.22
CA GLY A 122 -15.90 -5.32 -15.56
C GLY A 122 -16.07 -3.80 -15.69
N PRO A 123 -17.31 -3.30 -15.66
CA PRO A 123 -17.62 -1.88 -15.74
C PRO A 123 -16.92 -1.06 -14.65
N TYR A 124 -16.55 0.19 -14.96
CA TYR A 124 -16.05 1.10 -13.93
C TYR A 124 -17.17 1.50 -12.95
N PRO A 125 -16.86 1.66 -11.65
CA PRO A 125 -17.84 2.14 -10.69
C PRO A 125 -18.24 3.60 -10.98
N GLU A 126 -19.46 3.97 -10.57
CA GLU A 126 -19.92 5.35 -10.65
C GLU A 126 -19.04 6.25 -9.76
N VAL A 127 -18.53 7.33 -10.36
CA VAL A 127 -17.68 8.30 -9.67
C VAL A 127 -18.58 9.35 -8.99
N PRO A 128 -18.52 9.51 -7.66
CA PRO A 128 -19.37 10.45 -6.96
C PRO A 128 -19.02 11.89 -7.32
N GLU A 129 -20.03 12.76 -7.30
CA GLU A 129 -19.83 14.20 -7.50
C GLU A 129 -18.91 14.77 -6.40
N GLY A 130 -17.93 15.57 -6.81
CA GLY A 130 -16.94 16.15 -5.88
C GLY A 130 -15.82 15.19 -5.46
N ALA A 131 -15.74 13.98 -6.02
CA ALA A 131 -14.54 13.16 -5.87
C ALA A 131 -13.31 13.95 -6.39
N PRO A 132 -12.17 13.95 -5.65
CA PRO A 132 -10.99 14.73 -6.01
C PRO A 132 -10.29 14.21 -7.28
N LEU A 133 -10.82 13.17 -7.93
CA LEU A 133 -10.21 12.48 -9.03
C LEU A 133 -11.24 12.25 -10.14
N ASN A 134 -10.86 12.61 -11.37
CA ASN A 134 -11.44 11.98 -12.55
C ASN A 134 -10.63 10.70 -12.79
N PRO A 135 -11.05 9.54 -12.26
CA PRO A 135 -10.09 8.50 -11.90
C PRO A 135 -9.56 7.79 -13.13
N PHE A 136 -10.36 7.63 -14.18
CA PHE A 136 -10.07 6.67 -15.24
C PHE A 136 -9.70 7.41 -16.53
N HIS A 137 -8.41 7.63 -16.78
CA HIS A 137 -7.91 8.25 -18.03
C HIS A 137 -6.59 7.60 -18.46
N GLY A 138 -6.50 7.21 -19.73
CA GLY A 138 -5.26 6.73 -20.36
C GLY A 138 -4.94 5.24 -20.18
N ASN A 139 -3.69 4.88 -20.50
CA ASN A 139 -3.13 3.52 -20.41
C ASN A 139 -2.67 3.25 -18.97
N GLU A 140 -3.59 2.88 -18.10
CA GLU A 140 -3.32 2.62 -16.69
C GLU A 140 -2.87 1.17 -16.48
N THR A 141 -1.94 0.95 -15.55
CA THR A 141 -1.58 -0.41 -15.12
C THR A 141 -2.75 -1.05 -14.37
N ARG A 142 -2.77 -2.38 -14.33
CA ARG A 142 -3.77 -3.17 -13.58
C ARG A 142 -3.90 -2.69 -12.12
N ASP A 143 -2.76 -2.44 -11.48
CA ASP A 143 -2.68 -2.00 -10.08
C ASP A 143 -3.22 -0.57 -9.89
N MET A 144 -2.95 0.33 -10.83
CA MET A 144 -3.48 1.69 -10.80
C MET A 144 -5.00 1.69 -10.94
N GLU A 145 -5.55 0.84 -11.82
CA GLU A 145 -6.99 0.68 -11.94
C GLU A 145 -7.61 0.13 -10.64
N LEU A 146 -7.01 -0.90 -10.05
CA LEU A 146 -7.46 -1.45 -8.76
C LEU A 146 -7.46 -0.39 -7.66
N LEU A 147 -6.37 0.37 -7.52
CA LEU A 147 -6.27 1.49 -6.58
C LEU A 147 -7.43 2.47 -6.76
N LYS A 148 -7.71 2.88 -8.01
CA LYS A 148 -8.78 3.84 -8.31
C LYS A 148 -10.17 3.29 -8.01
N ARG A 149 -10.41 2.01 -8.32
CA ARG A 149 -11.67 1.35 -7.97
C ARG A 149 -11.87 1.30 -6.46
N VAL A 150 -10.84 0.98 -5.69
CA VAL A 150 -10.88 1.00 -4.22
C VAL A 150 -11.20 2.40 -3.71
N VAL A 151 -10.51 3.42 -4.22
CA VAL A 151 -10.73 4.83 -3.85
C VAL A 151 -12.17 5.27 -4.12
N VAL A 152 -12.71 4.98 -5.32
CA VAL A 152 -14.09 5.34 -5.66
C VAL A 152 -15.09 4.61 -4.77
N LYS A 153 -14.88 3.30 -4.53
CA LYS A 153 -15.74 2.53 -3.64
C LYS A 153 -15.72 3.06 -2.21
N ALA A 154 -14.55 3.27 -1.62
CA ALA A 154 -14.40 3.81 -0.27
C ALA A 154 -15.06 5.20 -0.13
N TRP A 155 -14.93 6.06 -1.16
CA TRP A 155 -15.58 7.35 -1.17
C TRP A 155 -17.11 7.25 -1.19
N ASN A 156 -17.65 6.32 -1.99
CA ASN A 156 -19.09 6.02 -2.07
C ASN A 156 -19.61 5.41 -0.75
N GLU A 157 -18.78 4.70 0.00
CA GLU A 157 -19.09 4.21 1.35
C GLU A 157 -19.03 5.29 2.44
N GLY A 158 -18.69 6.53 2.06
CA GLY A 158 -18.68 7.70 2.95
C GLY A 158 -17.32 7.99 3.58
N GLU A 159 -16.27 7.25 3.22
CA GLU A 159 -14.94 7.50 3.75
C GLU A 159 -14.30 8.77 3.17
N ARG A 160 -13.49 9.44 3.98
CA ARG A 160 -12.79 10.67 3.60
C ARG A 160 -11.32 10.57 3.95
N PHE A 161 -10.49 10.63 2.92
CA PHE A 161 -9.03 10.48 2.98
C PHE A 161 -8.37 11.49 2.04
N GLU A 162 -7.09 11.80 2.29
CA GLU A 162 -6.29 12.78 1.53
C GLU A 162 -5.66 12.17 0.28
N GLY A 163 -5.53 10.85 0.23
CA GLY A 163 -4.95 10.12 -0.89
C GLY A 163 -4.96 8.62 -0.66
N ALA A 164 -4.38 7.88 -1.59
CA ALA A 164 -4.23 6.44 -1.47
C ALA A 164 -2.97 5.96 -2.19
N VAL A 165 -2.38 4.88 -1.70
CA VAL A 165 -1.22 4.24 -2.32
C VAL A 165 -1.43 2.74 -2.40
N ILE A 166 -1.09 2.14 -3.55
CA ILE A 166 -0.98 0.68 -3.70
C ILE A 166 0.49 0.29 -3.60
N ARG A 167 0.75 -0.84 -2.93
CA ARG A 167 2.11 -1.29 -2.65
C ARG A 167 2.42 -2.52 -3.46
N GLY A 168 3.40 -2.41 -4.37
CA GLY A 168 3.68 -3.43 -5.37
C GLY A 168 4.01 -4.81 -4.79
N GLU A 169 4.63 -4.87 -3.61
CA GLU A 169 5.01 -6.13 -2.96
C GLU A 169 3.80 -6.91 -2.42
N THR A 170 2.80 -6.22 -1.87
CA THR A 170 1.64 -6.85 -1.21
C THR A 170 0.36 -6.74 -2.02
N GLY A 171 0.32 -5.87 -3.03
CA GLY A 171 -0.88 -5.50 -3.77
C GLY A 171 -1.94 -4.76 -2.94
N LYS A 172 -1.67 -4.46 -1.66
CA LYS A 172 -2.61 -3.83 -0.75
C LYS A 172 -2.69 -2.32 -1.00
N VAL A 173 -3.90 -1.78 -0.83
CA VAL A 173 -4.18 -0.35 -0.90
C VAL A 173 -4.27 0.24 0.51
N TYR A 174 -3.59 1.36 0.71
CA TYR A 174 -3.59 2.11 1.96
C TYR A 174 -4.20 3.48 1.70
N LEU A 175 -5.28 3.80 2.40
CA LEU A 175 -5.95 5.09 2.33
C LEU A 175 -5.30 6.04 3.35
N ASN A 176 -4.91 7.23 2.91
CA ASN A 176 -4.23 8.21 3.75
C ASN A 176 -5.28 9.05 4.50
N TYR A 177 -5.69 8.60 5.68
CA TYR A 177 -6.59 9.39 6.52
C TYR A 177 -5.85 10.47 7.31
N PRO A 178 -6.52 11.59 7.61
CA PRO A 178 -6.03 12.55 8.60
C PRO A 178 -5.74 11.83 9.92
N ASN A 179 -4.57 12.10 10.49
CA ASN A 179 -4.13 11.57 11.77
C ASN A 179 -3.91 10.04 11.83
N VAL A 180 -3.83 9.33 10.71
CA VAL A 180 -3.45 7.90 10.70
C VAL A 180 -2.00 7.75 10.23
N ILE A 181 -1.17 7.06 11.00
CA ILE A 181 0.20 6.74 10.63
C ILE A 181 0.34 5.23 10.52
N TYR A 182 0.67 4.78 9.32
CA TYR A 182 1.00 3.38 9.06
C TYR A 182 2.46 3.13 9.40
N VAL A 183 2.70 2.20 10.31
CA VAL A 183 4.02 1.89 10.84
C VAL A 183 4.34 0.42 10.67
N THR A 184 5.61 0.11 10.47
CA THR A 184 6.11 -1.27 10.57
C THR A 184 6.68 -1.48 11.96
N TYR A 185 6.59 -2.71 12.45
CA TYR A 185 7.18 -3.12 13.72
C TYR A 185 8.38 -4.03 13.48
N SER A 186 9.37 -3.95 14.36
CA SER A 186 10.41 -4.96 14.50
C SER A 186 10.32 -5.58 15.89
N GLU A 187 10.61 -6.87 15.96
CA GLU A 187 10.73 -7.60 17.21
C GLU A 187 12.20 -7.89 17.45
N ASP A 188 12.72 -7.37 18.55
CA ASP A 188 14.08 -7.62 19.02
C ASP A 188 13.98 -8.55 20.24
N ILE A 189 14.67 -9.69 20.19
CA ILE A 189 14.71 -10.66 21.29
C ILE A 189 16.03 -10.46 22.04
N ASP A 190 15.94 -10.13 23.33
CA ASP A 190 17.10 -10.05 24.20
C ASP A 190 17.67 -11.47 24.40
N GLU A 191 18.91 -11.70 23.98
CA GLU A 191 19.53 -13.04 24.00
C GLU A 191 19.81 -13.56 25.42
N GLU A 192 19.96 -12.68 26.41
CA GLU A 192 20.29 -13.07 27.78
C GLU A 192 19.02 -13.41 28.59
N THR A 193 17.96 -12.64 28.38
CA THR A 193 16.69 -12.77 29.13
C THR A 193 15.62 -13.55 28.37
N GLY A 194 15.73 -13.63 27.04
CA GLY A 194 14.71 -14.18 26.15
C GLY A 194 13.48 -13.27 26.00
N GLU A 195 13.52 -12.03 26.50
CA GLU A 195 12.41 -11.09 26.42
C GLU A 195 12.31 -10.47 25.02
N ALA A 196 11.11 -10.51 24.44
CA ALA A 196 10.82 -9.89 23.14
C ALA A 196 10.34 -8.45 23.34
N THR A 197 11.04 -7.50 22.71
CA THR A 197 10.64 -6.10 22.67
C THR A 197 10.18 -5.73 21.26
N VAL A 198 8.94 -5.25 21.15
CA VAL A 198 8.38 -4.77 19.89
C VAL A 198 8.57 -3.26 19.79
N SER A 199 9.27 -2.81 18.76
CA SER A 199 9.55 -1.40 18.49
C SER A 199 9.07 -0.99 17.11
N ILE A 200 8.84 0.31 16.92
CA ILE A 200 8.46 0.84 15.60
C ILE A 200 9.73 0.94 14.74
N SER A 201 9.77 0.18 13.65
CA SER A 201 10.93 0.12 12.75
C SER A 201 10.87 1.17 11.63
N GLY A 202 9.67 1.63 11.28
CA GLY A 202 9.49 2.56 10.16
C GLY A 202 8.10 3.18 10.09
N ILE A 203 8.02 4.31 9.38
CA ILE A 203 6.76 4.97 8.99
C ILE A 203 6.63 4.81 7.48
N VAL A 204 5.56 4.15 7.04
CA VAL A 204 5.39 3.73 5.64
C VAL A 204 4.41 4.62 4.89
N ALA A 205 3.36 5.08 5.55
CA ALA A 205 2.36 5.99 4.99
C ALA A 205 1.70 6.80 6.11
N GLY A 206 1.16 7.96 5.76
CA GLY A 206 0.47 8.83 6.71
C GLY A 206 0.39 10.27 6.19
N PRO A 207 -0.14 11.20 6.98
CA PRO A 207 -0.11 12.62 6.64
C PRO A 207 1.34 13.12 6.57
N SER A 208 1.54 14.29 5.97
CA SER A 208 2.86 14.93 5.94
C SER A 208 3.30 15.28 7.36
N LEU A 209 4.12 14.42 7.98
CA LEU A 209 4.68 14.64 9.31
C LEU A 209 5.93 15.52 9.18
N SER A 210 6.14 16.42 10.14
CA SER A 210 7.45 17.07 10.27
C SER A 210 8.50 16.02 10.64
N GLU A 211 9.76 16.27 10.28
CA GLU A 211 10.86 15.36 10.59
C GLU A 211 11.00 15.09 12.09
N GLU A 212 10.76 16.10 12.92
CA GLU A 212 10.77 15.99 14.37
C GLU A 212 9.65 15.07 14.89
N VAL A 213 8.43 15.22 14.38
CA VAL A 213 7.29 14.37 14.75
C VAL A 213 7.54 12.93 14.29
N GLY A 214 8.06 12.71 13.07
CA GLY A 214 8.43 11.39 12.59
C GLY A 214 9.46 10.71 13.50
N ARG A 215 10.51 11.43 13.89
CA ARG A 215 11.52 10.93 14.85
C ARG A 215 10.94 10.64 16.23
N SER A 216 9.95 11.42 16.68
CA SER A 216 9.23 11.18 17.94
C SER A 216 8.42 9.88 17.88
N VAL A 217 7.67 9.67 16.80
CA VAL A 217 6.86 8.46 16.58
C VAL A 217 7.73 7.21 16.56
N LEU A 218 8.88 7.23 15.87
CA LEU A 218 9.82 6.09 15.85
C LEU A 218 10.37 5.73 17.24
N LYS A 219 10.38 6.68 18.18
CA LYS A 219 10.75 6.44 19.58
C LYS A 219 9.58 5.98 20.46
N GLY A 220 8.41 5.72 19.86
CA GLY A 220 7.18 5.34 20.58
C GLY A 220 6.37 6.52 21.12
N ASN A 221 6.79 7.77 20.87
CA ASN A 221 6.08 8.95 21.33
C ASN A 221 5.07 9.42 20.27
N ILE A 222 3.84 8.93 20.39
CA ILE A 222 2.73 9.19 19.46
C ILE A 222 2.09 10.55 19.79
N PRO A 223 2.03 11.50 18.84
CA PRO A 223 1.37 12.78 19.08
C PRO A 223 -0.13 12.59 19.37
N ALA A 224 -0.69 13.48 20.20
CA ALA A 224 -2.11 13.44 20.53
C ALA A 224 -2.99 13.56 19.27
N GLY A 225 -4.03 12.71 19.20
CA GLY A 225 -4.95 12.67 18.06
C GLY A 225 -4.53 11.75 16.92
N TYR A 226 -3.29 11.22 16.94
CA TYR A 226 -2.83 10.27 15.94
C TYR A 226 -3.12 8.83 16.33
N THR A 227 -3.51 8.02 15.33
CA THR A 227 -3.68 6.58 15.43
C THR A 227 -2.54 5.88 14.69
N LEU A 228 -1.84 4.96 15.36
CA LEU A 228 -0.90 4.07 14.70
C LEU A 228 -1.63 2.83 14.18
N ILE A 229 -1.34 2.47 12.93
CA ILE A 229 -1.84 1.25 12.32
C ILE A 229 -0.64 0.41 11.88
N ASP A 230 -0.62 -0.86 12.26
CA ASP A 230 0.35 -1.84 11.79
C ASP A 230 0.18 -2.01 10.28
N TYR A 231 1.19 -1.57 9.54
CA TYR A 231 1.21 -1.55 8.09
C TYR A 231 1.09 -2.96 7.50
N ASP A 232 1.74 -3.97 8.11
CA ASP A 232 1.77 -5.32 7.56
C ASP A 232 0.41 -6.03 7.72
N LYS A 233 -0.28 -5.72 8.82
CA LYS A 233 -1.61 -6.27 9.14
C LYS A 233 -2.76 -5.48 8.51
N ALA A 234 -2.55 -4.21 8.22
CA ALA A 234 -3.55 -3.36 7.60
C ALA A 234 -3.50 -3.45 6.07
N GLY A 235 -4.15 -2.49 5.42
CA GLY A 235 -4.28 -2.40 3.97
C GLY A 235 -5.50 -3.15 3.45
N ILE A 236 -6.11 -2.58 2.43
CA ILE A 236 -7.26 -3.12 1.73
C ILE A 236 -6.73 -4.07 0.66
N VAL A 237 -7.13 -5.33 0.68
CA VAL A 237 -6.90 -6.28 -0.42
C VAL A 237 -7.89 -5.94 -1.54
N PRO A 238 -7.45 -5.43 -2.71
CA PRO A 238 -8.39 -4.86 -3.68
C PRO A 238 -9.38 -5.86 -4.26
N SER A 239 -8.95 -7.10 -4.52
CA SER A 239 -9.83 -8.16 -5.06
C SER A 239 -10.98 -8.48 -4.11
N GLU A 240 -10.66 -8.73 -2.84
CA GLU A 240 -11.64 -8.99 -1.78
C GLU A 240 -12.56 -7.79 -1.57
N TYR A 241 -11.99 -6.60 -1.41
CA TYR A 241 -12.78 -5.40 -1.14
C TYR A 241 -13.68 -5.00 -2.30
N LEU A 242 -13.27 -5.24 -3.55
CA LEU A 242 -14.07 -4.94 -4.74
C LEU A 242 -15.00 -6.10 -5.16
N ASN A 243 -14.99 -7.23 -4.44
CA ASN A 243 -15.71 -8.46 -4.80
C ASN A 243 -15.38 -8.94 -6.23
N LEU A 244 -14.10 -8.87 -6.63
CA LEU A 244 -13.64 -9.36 -7.92
C LEU A 244 -13.38 -10.87 -7.82
N THR A 245 -14.05 -11.65 -8.66
CA THR A 245 -13.70 -13.06 -8.86
C THR A 245 -12.39 -13.15 -9.62
N GLU A 246 -11.43 -13.92 -9.10
CA GLU A 246 -10.18 -14.25 -9.81
C GLU A 246 -10.42 -15.12 -11.05
#